data_AF-A0A0G3V1R8-F1
#
_entry.id   AF-A0A0G3V1R8-F1
#
_cell.length_a   1.000
_cell.length_b   1.000
_cell.length_c   1.000
_cell.angle_alpha   90.00
_cell.angle_beta   90.00
_cell.angle_gamma   90.00
#
_symmetry.space_group_name_H-M   'P 1'
#
loop_
_entity.id
_entity.type
_entity.pdbx_description
1 polymer ?
#
loop_
_entity_poly.entity_id
_entity_poly.type
_entity_poly.pdbx_seq_one_letter_code
_entity_poly.pdbx_strand_id
1 'polypeptide(L)'
;MRDEILRVGGKRADRHYDALMKAADAFAEGRERDALRILRPLREEVSASPSVRELFGLALYRDGKYRDASRELEEYYSMTGDVTQHPVLMDCYRALGDHETVEARWRELGDESPSSELVTEGRIVFSGSLADRGRLDEAITLLAKRADGIKRVLQHHLRLWYALADLEERAGNLPAARSRFDRIRQHDAGFADVAERLAALA
;
A
#
# COMPACT_ATOMS: atom_id res chain seq x y z
N MET A 1 4.80 3.23 -20.46
CA MET A 1 5.83 4.09 -19.84
C MET A 1 6.75 4.77 -20.85
N ARG A 2 7.64 4.08 -21.61
CA ARG A 2 8.54 4.77 -22.56
C ARG A 2 7.78 5.56 -23.63
N ASP A 3 6.81 4.95 -24.30
CA ASP A 3 5.99 5.62 -25.33
C ASP A 3 5.14 6.76 -24.77
N GLU A 4 4.70 6.63 -23.51
CA GLU A 4 4.02 7.70 -22.79
C GLU A 4 4.94 8.91 -22.63
N ILE A 5 6.14 8.72 -22.06
CA ILE A 5 7.12 9.78 -21.85
C ILE A 5 7.60 10.40 -23.17
N LEU A 6 7.76 9.59 -24.22
CA LEU A 6 8.07 10.07 -25.56
C LEU A 6 6.98 11.00 -26.12
N ARG A 7 5.71 10.69 -25.86
CA ARG A 7 4.57 11.51 -26.28
C ARG A 7 4.48 12.83 -25.52
N VAL A 8 4.73 12.84 -24.21
CA VAL A 8 4.56 14.05 -23.37
C VAL A 8 5.84 14.89 -23.23
N GLY A 9 7.02 14.30 -23.42
CA GLY A 9 8.32 14.94 -23.17
C GLY A 9 8.94 15.69 -24.35
N GLY A 10 8.34 15.60 -25.55
CA GLY A 10 8.81 16.30 -26.74
C GLY A 10 10.31 16.11 -27.02
N LYS A 11 11.04 17.21 -27.27
CA LYS A 11 12.49 17.18 -27.59
C LYS A 11 13.38 16.69 -26.44
N ARG A 12 12.88 16.61 -25.20
CA ARG A 12 13.62 16.19 -24.01
C ARG A 12 13.22 14.80 -23.51
N ALA A 13 12.43 14.06 -24.28
CA ALA A 13 11.80 12.85 -23.81
C ALA A 13 12.78 11.75 -23.36
N ASP A 14 13.90 11.52 -24.05
CA ASP A 14 14.88 10.54 -23.60
C ASP A 14 15.48 10.91 -22.23
N ARG A 15 15.78 12.20 -22.01
CA ARG A 15 16.27 12.69 -20.71
C ARG A 15 15.22 12.49 -19.61
N HIS A 16 13.94 12.74 -19.91
CA HIS A 16 12.85 12.54 -18.95
C HIS A 16 12.66 11.06 -18.61
N TYR A 17 12.81 10.18 -19.60
CA TYR A 17 12.75 8.74 -19.42
C TYR A 17 13.91 8.25 -18.53
N ASP A 18 15.14 8.68 -18.82
CA ASP A 18 16.32 8.32 -18.00
C ASP A 18 16.18 8.80 -16.56
N ALA A 19 15.65 10.02 -16.36
CA ALA A 19 15.37 10.54 -15.03
C ALA A 19 14.31 9.72 -14.30
N LEU A 20 13.24 9.31 -14.99
CA LEU A 20 12.20 8.46 -14.42
C LEU A 20 12.76 7.10 -13.99
N MET A 21 13.57 6.46 -14.84
CA MET A 21 14.21 5.18 -14.51
C MET A 21 15.14 5.30 -13.32
N LYS A 22 15.98 6.35 -13.27
CA LYS A 22 16.86 6.60 -12.12
C LYS A 22 16.08 6.84 -10.82
N ALA A 23 14.93 7.49 -10.90
CA ALA A 23 14.05 7.67 -9.74
C ALA A 23 13.42 6.35 -9.31
N ALA A 24 13.01 5.51 -10.27
CA ALA A 24 12.44 4.19 -10.01
C ALA A 24 13.46 3.28 -9.31
N ASP A 25 14.71 3.27 -9.76
CA ASP A 25 15.79 2.50 -9.12
C ASP A 25 16.02 2.98 -7.67
N ALA A 26 16.08 4.30 -7.46
CA ALA A 26 16.22 4.85 -6.11
C ALA A 26 15.03 4.48 -5.20
N PHE A 27 13.80 4.49 -5.72
CA PHE A 27 12.62 4.08 -4.97
C PHE A 27 12.61 2.58 -4.65
N ALA A 28 13.01 1.74 -5.60
CA ALA A 28 13.10 0.29 -5.41
C ALA A 28 14.12 -0.08 -4.32
N GLU A 29 15.19 0.70 -4.19
CA GLU A 29 16.23 0.54 -3.16
C GLU A 29 15.89 1.17 -1.80
N GLY A 30 14.67 1.72 -1.62
CA GLY A 30 14.29 2.39 -0.37
C GLY A 30 15.01 3.71 -0.14
N ARG A 31 15.41 4.41 -1.21
CA ARG A 31 16.01 5.75 -1.18
C ARG A 31 14.98 6.79 -1.62
N GLU A 32 13.88 6.90 -0.88
CA GLU A 32 12.73 7.77 -1.21
C GLU A 32 13.16 9.23 -1.42
N ARG A 33 14.05 9.75 -0.55
CA ARG A 33 14.51 11.13 -0.65
C ARG A 33 15.30 11.41 -1.93
N ASP A 34 16.07 10.44 -2.40
CA ASP A 34 16.77 10.54 -3.68
C ASP A 34 15.79 10.48 -4.85
N ALA A 35 14.82 9.56 -4.80
CA ALA A 35 13.76 9.49 -5.80
C ALA A 35 13.00 10.82 -5.88
N LEU A 36 12.57 11.37 -4.75
CA LEU A 36 11.86 12.66 -4.67
C LEU A 36 12.67 13.83 -5.22
N ARG A 37 13.99 13.86 -4.99
CA ARG A 37 14.87 14.90 -5.54
C ARG A 37 14.90 14.88 -7.07
N ILE A 38 14.79 13.70 -7.68
CA ILE A 38 14.71 13.54 -9.14
C ILE A 38 13.29 13.82 -9.64
N LEU A 39 12.27 13.32 -8.94
CA LEU A 39 10.88 13.38 -9.36
C LEU A 39 10.28 14.78 -9.28
N ARG A 40 10.67 15.62 -8.32
CA ARG A 40 10.12 16.99 -8.19
C ARG A 40 10.23 17.81 -9.49
N PRO A 41 11.43 18.06 -10.04
CA PRO A 41 11.53 18.80 -11.30
C PRO A 41 10.90 18.05 -12.46
N LEU A 42 11.00 16.71 -12.50
CA LEU A 42 10.40 15.91 -13.56
C LEU A 42 8.87 16.01 -13.60
N ARG A 43 8.23 16.05 -12.43
CA ARG A 43 6.77 16.18 -12.27
C ARG A 43 6.25 17.53 -12.75
N GLU A 44 7.06 18.58 -12.64
CA GLU A 44 6.75 19.92 -13.17
C GLU A 44 6.89 19.95 -14.70
N GLU A 45 7.97 19.35 -15.23
CA GLU A 45 8.26 19.35 -16.66
C GLU A 45 7.35 18.40 -17.47
N VAL A 46 6.82 17.35 -16.83
CA VAL A 46 6.05 16.28 -17.47
C VAL A 46 4.74 16.02 -16.72
N SER A 47 3.99 17.10 -16.43
CA SER A 47 2.77 17.07 -15.60
C SER A 47 1.63 16.22 -16.15
N ALA A 48 1.64 15.89 -17.44
CA ALA A 48 0.66 15.04 -18.10
C ALA A 48 1.03 13.55 -18.16
N SER A 49 2.08 13.12 -17.44
CA SER A 49 2.48 11.71 -17.34
C SER A 49 1.85 11.04 -16.10
N PRO A 50 0.91 10.09 -16.27
CA PRO A 50 0.48 9.22 -15.18
C PRO A 50 1.63 8.47 -14.52
N SER A 51 2.62 7.96 -15.29
CA SER A 51 3.73 7.20 -14.73
C SER A 51 4.61 8.03 -13.77
N VAL A 52 4.87 9.31 -14.11
CA VAL A 52 5.62 10.22 -13.22
C VAL A 52 4.80 10.54 -11.96
N ARG A 53 3.48 10.72 -12.10
CA ARG A 53 2.57 10.99 -10.98
C ARG A 53 2.49 9.81 -10.02
N GLU A 54 2.33 8.61 -10.55
CA GLU A 54 2.28 7.38 -9.77
C GLU A 54 3.54 7.24 -8.91
N LEU A 55 4.72 7.25 -9.55
CA LEU A 55 5.98 7.08 -8.82
C LEU A 55 6.24 8.22 -7.82
N PHE A 56 5.87 9.46 -8.17
CA PHE A 56 5.99 10.58 -7.26
C PHE A 56 5.07 10.46 -6.05
N GLY A 57 3.80 10.07 -6.25
CA GLY A 57 2.84 9.80 -5.19
C GLY A 57 3.31 8.68 -4.27
N LEU A 58 3.82 7.58 -4.83
CA LEU A 58 4.38 6.45 -4.07
C LEU A 58 5.61 6.84 -3.25
N ALA A 59 6.53 7.63 -3.83
CA ALA A 59 7.70 8.13 -3.13
C ALA A 59 7.32 9.11 -2.00
N LEU A 60 6.30 9.96 -2.21
CA LEU A 60 5.77 10.84 -1.17
C LEU A 60 5.12 10.05 -0.04
N TYR A 61 4.37 8.99 -0.37
CA TYR A 61 3.74 8.10 0.61
C TYR A 61 4.79 7.45 1.51
N ARG A 62 5.85 6.87 0.93
CA ARG A 62 6.92 6.25 1.72
C ARG A 62 7.74 7.25 2.54
N ASP A 63 7.83 8.51 2.10
CA ASP A 63 8.44 9.62 2.88
C ASP A 63 7.46 10.22 3.92
N GLY A 64 6.27 9.65 4.10
CA GLY A 64 5.27 10.06 5.11
C GLY A 64 4.46 11.30 4.75
N LYS A 65 4.51 11.77 3.50
CA LYS A 65 3.80 12.97 3.02
C LYS A 65 2.41 12.64 2.49
N TYR A 66 1.56 12.08 3.35
CA TYR A 66 0.27 11.49 2.97
C TYR A 66 -0.67 12.44 2.22
N ARG A 67 -0.72 13.73 2.60
CA ARG A 67 -1.56 14.73 1.93
C ARG A 67 -1.11 15.04 0.50
N ASP A 68 0.20 15.09 0.26
CA ASP A 68 0.73 15.33 -1.08
C ASP A 68 0.65 14.06 -1.92
N ALA A 69 0.92 12.90 -1.30
CA ALA A 69 0.79 11.59 -1.93
C ALA A 69 -0.64 11.33 -2.43
N SER A 70 -1.66 11.57 -1.59
CA SER A 70 -3.05 11.35 -1.99
C SER A 70 -3.45 12.21 -3.19
N ARG A 71 -3.02 13.47 -3.27
CA ARG A 71 -3.28 14.34 -4.42
C ARG A 71 -2.71 13.80 -5.72
N GLU A 72 -1.48 13.30 -5.69
CA GLU A 72 -0.84 12.75 -6.89
C GLU A 72 -1.47 11.41 -7.31
N LEU A 73 -1.86 10.57 -6.34
CA LEU A 73 -2.49 9.28 -6.60
C LEU A 73 -3.96 9.39 -7.04
N GLU A 74 -4.72 10.38 -6.53
CA GLU A 74 -6.06 10.71 -7.05
C GLU A 74 -5.99 11.17 -8.51
N GLU A 75 -5.00 12.00 -8.85
CA GLU A 75 -4.84 12.44 -10.23
C GLU A 75 -4.40 11.28 -11.13
N TYR A 76 -3.49 10.41 -10.66
CA TYR A 76 -3.16 9.17 -11.37
C TYR A 76 -4.42 8.34 -11.66
N TYR A 77 -5.27 8.12 -10.66
CA TYR A 77 -6.53 7.41 -10.81
C TYR A 77 -7.47 8.13 -11.79
N SER A 78 -7.66 9.45 -11.67
CA SER A 78 -8.51 10.22 -12.59
C SER A 78 -8.03 10.16 -14.04
N MET A 79 -6.72 10.03 -14.27
CA MET A 79 -6.15 9.96 -15.62
C MET A 79 -6.26 8.57 -16.25
N THR A 80 -6.31 7.51 -15.44
CA THR A 80 -6.11 6.12 -15.89
C THR A 80 -7.31 5.21 -15.63
N GLY A 81 -8.12 5.51 -14.62
CA GLY A 81 -9.10 4.61 -14.04
C GLY A 81 -8.49 3.42 -13.29
N ASP A 82 -7.17 3.39 -13.11
CA ASP A 82 -6.47 2.24 -12.54
C ASP A 82 -6.49 2.26 -11.00
N VAL A 83 -7.06 1.21 -10.41
CA VAL A 83 -7.18 1.03 -8.96
C VAL A 83 -5.95 0.37 -8.31
N THR A 84 -4.88 0.11 -9.07
CA THR A 84 -3.65 -0.52 -8.56
C THR A 84 -3.05 0.22 -7.36
N GLN A 85 -3.26 1.55 -7.27
CA GLN A 85 -2.77 2.36 -6.15
C GLN A 85 -3.83 2.67 -5.09
N HIS A 86 -5.05 2.12 -5.18
CA HIS A 86 -6.10 2.33 -4.18
C HIS A 86 -5.69 1.94 -2.77
N PRO A 87 -5.00 0.81 -2.50
CA PRO A 87 -4.55 0.50 -1.15
C PRO A 87 -3.63 1.58 -0.54
N VAL A 88 -2.71 2.13 -1.33
CA VAL A 88 -1.82 3.21 -0.88
C VAL A 88 -2.58 4.51 -0.67
N LEU A 89 -3.50 4.83 -1.59
CA LEU A 89 -4.37 6.00 -1.49
C LEU A 89 -5.29 5.92 -0.26
N MET A 90 -5.87 4.75 0.01
CA MET A 90 -6.65 4.46 1.22
C MET A 90 -5.79 4.66 2.48
N ASP A 91 -4.55 4.20 2.50
CA ASP A 91 -3.71 4.35 3.69
C ASP A 91 -3.29 5.81 3.91
N CYS A 92 -3.10 6.58 2.82
CA CYS A 92 -2.94 8.04 2.91
C CYS A 92 -4.15 8.69 3.60
N TYR A 93 -5.38 8.35 3.20
CA TYR A 93 -6.58 8.90 3.83
C TYR A 93 -6.76 8.44 5.27
N ARG A 94 -6.44 7.17 5.57
CA ARG A 94 -6.43 6.64 6.94
C ARG A 94 -5.47 7.44 7.82
N ALA A 95 -4.25 7.69 7.36
CA ALA A 95 -3.24 8.48 8.07
C ALA A 95 -3.67 9.95 8.28
N LEU A 96 -4.54 10.48 7.42
CA LEU A 96 -5.13 11.80 7.55
C LEU A 96 -6.41 11.84 8.41
N GLY A 97 -6.89 10.68 8.88
CA GLY A 97 -8.14 10.54 9.63
C GLY A 97 -9.41 10.63 8.79
N ASP A 98 -9.29 10.64 7.46
CA ASP A 98 -10.42 10.69 6.53
C ASP A 98 -10.96 9.28 6.24
N HIS A 99 -11.60 8.70 7.26
CA HIS A 99 -12.12 7.33 7.19
C HIS A 99 -13.30 7.18 6.23
N GLU A 100 -14.01 8.27 5.90
CA GLU A 100 -15.11 8.27 4.93
C GLU A 100 -14.57 8.01 3.52
N THR A 101 -13.48 8.70 3.14
CA THR A 101 -12.84 8.46 1.85
C THR A 101 -12.23 7.06 1.78
N VAL A 102 -11.69 6.52 2.88
CA VAL A 102 -11.24 5.11 2.93
C VAL A 102 -12.39 4.14 2.60
N GLU A 103 -13.58 4.37 3.16
CA GLU A 103 -14.75 3.54 2.87
C GLU A 103 -15.20 3.65 1.41
N ALA A 104 -15.17 4.86 0.84
CA ALA A 104 -15.50 5.07 -0.57
C ALA A 104 -14.52 4.31 -1.49
N ARG A 105 -13.20 4.50 -1.31
CA ARG A 105 -12.16 3.82 -2.10
C ARG A 105 -12.20 2.30 -1.92
N TRP A 106 -12.53 1.79 -0.72
CA TRP A 106 -12.72 0.35 -0.50
C TRP A 106 -13.87 -0.23 -1.33
N ARG A 107 -14.99 0.49 -1.47
CA ARG A 107 -16.12 0.06 -2.31
C ARG A 107 -15.72 0.05 -3.79
N GLU A 108 -15.11 1.13 -4.27
CA GLU A 108 -14.61 1.23 -5.65
C GLU A 108 -13.63 0.10 -6.00
N LEU A 109 -12.70 -0.21 -5.09
CA LEU A 109 -11.78 -1.34 -5.27
C LEU A 109 -12.52 -2.68 -5.39
N GLY A 110 -13.63 -2.85 -4.66
CA GLY A 110 -14.47 -4.04 -4.75
C GLY A 110 -15.24 -4.12 -6.07
N ASP A 111 -15.75 -3.00 -6.56
CA ASP A 111 -16.53 -2.90 -7.80
C ASP A 111 -15.67 -3.23 -9.03
N GLU A 112 -14.41 -2.75 -9.06
CA GLU A 112 -13.45 -3.05 -10.13
C GLU A 112 -12.95 -4.51 -10.11
N SER A 113 -13.20 -5.26 -9.02
CA SER A 113 -12.87 -6.68 -8.87
C SER A 113 -11.45 -7.07 -9.35
N PRO A 114 -10.37 -6.39 -8.86
CA PRO A 114 -9.01 -6.64 -9.32
C PRO A 114 -8.43 -7.94 -8.74
N SER A 115 -7.12 -8.13 -8.89
CA SER A 115 -6.44 -9.33 -8.38
C SER A 115 -6.68 -9.58 -6.88
N SER A 116 -6.66 -10.84 -6.46
CA SER A 116 -6.85 -11.22 -5.05
C SER A 116 -5.80 -10.61 -4.13
N GLU A 117 -4.58 -10.41 -4.63
CA GLU A 117 -3.51 -9.72 -3.91
C GLU A 117 -3.90 -8.27 -3.63
N LEU A 118 -4.30 -7.52 -4.66
CA LEU A 118 -4.65 -6.11 -4.49
C LEU A 118 -5.85 -5.91 -3.56
N VAL A 119 -6.89 -6.74 -3.69
CA VAL A 119 -8.04 -6.71 -2.79
C VAL A 119 -7.64 -7.06 -1.35
N THR A 120 -6.63 -7.90 -1.16
CA THR A 120 -6.11 -8.23 0.19
C THR A 120 -5.42 -7.04 0.82
N GLU A 121 -4.60 -6.30 0.07
CA GLU A 121 -3.97 -5.07 0.57
C GLU A 121 -5.02 -4.02 0.96
N GLY A 122 -6.00 -3.74 0.09
CA GLY A 122 -7.09 -2.82 0.41
C GLY A 122 -7.88 -3.25 1.65
N ARG A 123 -8.09 -4.56 1.83
CA ARG A 123 -8.79 -5.11 3.01
C ARG A 123 -8.02 -4.87 4.30
N ILE A 124 -6.70 -5.02 4.27
CA ILE A 124 -5.82 -4.77 5.43
C ILE A 124 -5.89 -3.28 5.82
N VAL A 125 -5.83 -2.38 4.85
CA VAL A 125 -5.95 -0.94 5.11
C VAL A 125 -7.34 -0.59 5.66
N PHE A 126 -8.39 -1.18 5.09
CA PHE A 126 -9.76 -0.96 5.56
C PHE A 126 -9.98 -1.49 6.99
N SER A 127 -9.43 -2.66 7.33
CA SER A 127 -9.48 -3.17 8.71
C SER A 127 -8.71 -2.27 9.67
N GLY A 128 -7.56 -1.73 9.26
CA GLY A 128 -6.84 -0.70 10.01
C GLY A 128 -7.72 0.52 10.29
N SER A 129 -8.41 1.04 9.27
CA SER A 129 -9.32 2.19 9.39
C SER A 129 -10.50 1.92 10.34
N LEU A 130 -11.01 0.68 10.41
CA LEU A 130 -11.99 0.26 11.42
C LEU A 130 -11.38 0.28 12.83
N ALA A 131 -10.19 -0.31 12.98
CA ALA A 131 -9.49 -0.41 14.24
C ALA A 131 -9.10 0.97 14.82
N ASP A 132 -8.70 1.92 13.98
CA ASP A 132 -8.39 3.31 14.37
C ASP A 132 -9.62 4.02 14.98
N ARG A 133 -10.83 3.57 14.63
CA ARG A 133 -12.11 4.06 15.16
C ARG A 133 -12.64 3.23 16.34
N GLY A 134 -11.81 2.37 16.92
CA GLY A 134 -12.19 1.49 18.03
C GLY A 134 -13.06 0.30 17.64
N ARG A 135 -13.30 0.06 16.33
CA ARG A 135 -14.14 -1.03 15.83
C ARG A 135 -13.31 -2.31 15.63
N LEU A 136 -12.63 -2.74 16.69
CA LEU A 136 -11.68 -3.87 16.64
C LEU A 136 -12.34 -5.19 16.22
N ASP A 137 -13.51 -5.52 16.77
CA ASP A 137 -14.22 -6.77 16.44
C ASP A 137 -14.61 -6.86 14.96
N GLU A 138 -15.00 -5.73 14.36
CA GLU A 138 -15.34 -5.65 12.94
C GLU A 138 -14.09 -5.79 12.07
N ALA A 139 -12.97 -5.19 12.48
CA ALA A 139 -11.69 -5.33 11.81
C ALA A 139 -11.20 -6.79 11.80
N ILE A 140 -11.25 -7.47 12.96
CA ILE A 140 -10.91 -8.88 13.12
C ILE A 140 -11.82 -9.75 12.24
N THR A 141 -13.13 -9.54 12.31
CA THR A 141 -14.11 -10.30 11.53
C THR A 141 -13.87 -10.15 10.02
N LEU A 142 -13.54 -8.94 9.56
CA LEU A 142 -13.25 -8.66 8.17
C LEU A 142 -12.04 -9.46 7.65
N LEU A 143 -10.94 -9.50 8.41
CA LEU A 143 -9.73 -10.22 8.01
C LEU A 143 -9.88 -11.75 8.16
N ALA A 144 -10.47 -12.21 9.27
CA ALA A 144 -10.63 -13.63 9.57
C ALA A 144 -11.39 -14.38 8.47
N LYS A 145 -12.40 -13.75 7.84
CA LYS A 145 -13.15 -14.30 6.69
C LYS A 145 -12.28 -14.76 5.52
N ARG A 146 -11.06 -14.23 5.39
CA ARG A 146 -10.13 -14.52 4.29
C ARG A 146 -8.81 -15.14 4.75
N ALA A 147 -8.63 -15.38 6.05
CA ALA A 147 -7.38 -15.85 6.62
C ALA A 147 -7.22 -17.39 6.60
N ASP A 148 -8.30 -18.14 6.38
CA ASP A 148 -8.31 -19.60 6.46
C ASP A 148 -8.50 -20.29 5.11
N GLY A 149 -8.24 -21.60 5.07
CA GLY A 149 -8.42 -22.42 3.85
C GLY A 149 -7.42 -22.18 2.71
N ILE A 150 -6.36 -21.42 2.97
CA ILE A 150 -5.31 -21.10 1.99
C ILE A 150 -4.43 -22.33 1.74
N LYS A 151 -4.47 -22.86 0.51
CA LYS A 151 -3.66 -24.03 0.08
C LYS A 151 -2.24 -23.65 -0.35
N ARG A 152 -2.11 -22.54 -1.08
CA ARG A 152 -0.82 -22.01 -1.53
C ARG A 152 -0.61 -20.65 -0.89
N VAL A 153 0.32 -20.61 0.06
CA VAL A 153 0.68 -19.38 0.77
C VAL A 153 1.54 -18.50 -0.12
N LEU A 154 1.24 -17.21 -0.11
CA LEU A 154 1.86 -16.16 -0.93
C LEU A 154 2.10 -14.96 -0.01
N GLN A 155 2.88 -13.98 -0.45
CA GLN A 155 3.28 -12.83 0.38
C GLN A 155 2.10 -12.03 0.96
N HIS A 156 1.04 -11.79 0.19
CA HIS A 156 -0.17 -11.11 0.70
C HIS A 156 -0.92 -11.92 1.77
N HIS A 157 -0.80 -13.26 1.78
CA HIS A 157 -1.36 -14.09 2.85
C HIS A 157 -0.60 -13.90 4.17
N LEU A 158 0.73 -13.76 4.11
CA LEU A 158 1.53 -13.45 5.30
C LEU A 158 1.19 -12.07 5.85
N ARG A 159 1.06 -11.06 4.99
CA ARG A 159 0.58 -9.71 5.36
C ARG A 159 -0.81 -9.74 6.01
N LEU A 160 -1.74 -10.51 5.45
CA LEU A 160 -3.08 -10.69 6.00
C LEU A 160 -3.06 -11.31 7.40
N TRP A 161 -2.29 -12.39 7.59
CA TRP A 161 -2.15 -13.04 8.89
C TRP A 161 -1.48 -12.13 9.91
N TYR A 162 -0.49 -11.36 9.49
CA TYR A 162 0.20 -10.41 10.35
C TYR A 162 -0.78 -9.34 10.85
N ALA A 163 -1.52 -8.70 9.94
CA ALA A 163 -2.50 -7.68 10.29
C ALA A 163 -3.61 -8.24 11.21
N LEU A 164 -4.05 -9.47 10.98
CA LEU A 164 -5.03 -10.13 11.85
C LEU A 164 -4.43 -10.47 13.23
N ALA A 165 -3.18 -10.93 13.30
CA ALA A 165 -2.50 -11.20 14.56
C ALA A 165 -2.33 -9.92 15.39
N ASP A 166 -1.95 -8.80 14.76
CA ASP A 166 -1.85 -7.49 15.41
C ASP A 166 -3.20 -7.03 15.99
N LEU A 167 -4.28 -7.16 15.23
CA LEU A 167 -5.62 -6.80 15.71
C LEU A 167 -6.07 -7.68 16.89
N GLU A 168 -5.77 -8.97 16.86
CA GLU A 168 -6.10 -9.91 17.92
C GLU A 168 -5.30 -9.63 19.19
N GLU A 169 -4.02 -9.26 19.05
CA GLU A 169 -3.20 -8.80 20.17
C GLU A 169 -3.78 -7.53 20.80
N ARG A 170 -4.13 -6.53 19.97
CA ARG A 170 -4.78 -5.28 20.42
C ARG A 170 -6.12 -5.51 21.12
N ALA A 171 -6.87 -6.54 20.71
CA ALA A 171 -8.11 -6.95 21.35
C ALA A 171 -7.90 -7.78 22.63
N GLY A 172 -6.65 -8.13 22.98
CA GLY A 172 -6.33 -8.97 24.13
C GLY A 172 -6.49 -10.49 23.87
N ASN A 173 -6.76 -10.90 22.64
CA ASN A 173 -6.89 -12.29 22.23
C ASN A 173 -5.51 -12.94 21.99
N LEU A 174 -4.63 -12.89 23.01
CA LEU A 174 -3.22 -13.27 22.92
C LEU A 174 -2.99 -14.69 22.37
N PRO A 175 -3.77 -15.72 22.75
CA PRO A 175 -3.60 -17.07 22.17
C PRO A 175 -3.83 -17.09 20.66
N ALA A 176 -4.81 -16.30 20.17
CA ALA A 176 -5.15 -16.21 18.76
C ALA A 176 -4.10 -15.41 17.98
N ALA A 177 -3.55 -14.35 18.57
CA ALA A 177 -2.43 -13.60 18.02
C ALA A 177 -1.17 -14.49 17.89
N ARG A 178 -0.79 -15.17 18.97
CA ARG A 178 0.37 -16.07 19.02
C ARG A 178 0.29 -17.19 17.98
N SER A 179 -0.86 -17.87 17.89
CA SER A 179 -1.09 -18.92 16.89
C SER A 179 -0.86 -18.43 15.46
N ARG A 180 -1.28 -17.21 15.15
CA ARG A 180 -1.10 -16.60 13.82
C ARG A 180 0.35 -16.19 13.57
N PHE A 181 1.01 -15.56 14.53
CA PHE A 181 2.43 -15.24 14.40
C PHE A 181 3.29 -16.51 14.23
N ASP A 182 2.98 -17.58 14.97
CA ASP A 182 3.66 -18.88 14.80
C ASP A 182 3.43 -19.46 13.40
N ARG A 183 2.21 -19.34 12.86
CA ARG A 183 1.91 -19.75 11.48
C ARG A 183 2.74 -18.96 10.47
N ILE A 184 2.88 -17.64 10.63
CA ILE A 184 3.72 -16.82 9.74
C ILE A 184 5.18 -17.29 9.81
N ARG A 185 5.72 -17.46 11.03
CA ARG A 185 7.10 -17.91 11.25
C ARG A 185 7.42 -19.26 10.61
N GLN A 186 6.45 -20.19 10.56
CA GLN A 186 6.61 -21.48 9.88
C GLN A 186 6.77 -21.36 8.36
N HIS A 187 6.22 -20.30 7.76
CA HIS A 187 6.31 -20.04 6.33
C HIS A 187 7.48 -19.12 5.97
N ASP A 188 7.71 -18.09 6.78
CA ASP A 188 8.81 -17.13 6.63
C ASP A 188 9.19 -16.59 8.01
N ALA A 189 10.31 -17.09 8.54
CA ALA A 189 10.82 -16.70 9.86
C ALA A 189 11.37 -15.26 9.89
N GLY A 190 11.70 -14.68 8.74
CA GLY A 190 12.22 -13.31 8.61
C GLY A 190 11.14 -12.29 8.25
N PHE A 191 9.86 -12.68 8.24
CA PHE A 191 8.77 -11.79 7.88
C PHE A 191 8.55 -10.73 8.96
N ALA A 192 8.76 -9.46 8.62
CA ALA A 192 8.59 -8.30 9.51
C ALA A 192 9.31 -8.50 10.87
N ASP A 193 8.64 -8.20 11.97
CA ASP A 193 9.09 -8.31 13.37
C ASP A 193 8.47 -9.53 14.08
N VAL A 194 7.99 -10.54 13.34
CA VAL A 194 7.25 -11.70 13.90
C VAL A 194 8.00 -12.41 15.02
N ALA A 195 9.33 -12.53 14.91
CA ALA A 195 10.15 -13.15 15.95
C ALA A 195 10.12 -12.35 17.27
N GLU A 196 10.14 -11.01 17.18
CA GLU A 196 10.09 -10.11 18.33
C GLU A 196 8.69 -10.13 18.97
N ARG A 197 7.64 -10.07 18.14
CA ARG A 197 6.24 -10.17 18.60
C ARG A 197 5.95 -11.48 19.33
N LEU A 198 6.45 -12.61 18.83
CA LEU A 198 6.28 -13.91 19.50
C LEU A 198 7.00 -13.97 20.85
N ALA A 199 8.19 -13.39 20.97
CA ALA A 199 8.93 -13.35 22.23
C ALA A 199 8.21 -12.49 23.28
N ALA A 200 7.53 -11.41 22.86
CA ALA A 200 6.73 -10.56 23.75
C ALA A 200 5.43 -11.22 24.25
N LEU A 201 4.91 -12.21 23.52
CA LEU A 201 3.70 -12.98 23.87
C LEU A 201 3.99 -14.30 24.62
N ALA A 202 5.23 -14.48 25.07
CA ALA A 202 5.73 -15.72 25.66
C ALA A 202 5.19 -15.99 27.07
#